data_AF-A0A4Z2D7D7-F1
#
_entry.id   AF-A0A4Z2D7D7-F1
#
_cell.length_a   1.000
_cell.length_b   1.000
_cell.length_c   1.000
_cell.angle_alpha   90.00
_cell.angle_beta   90.00
_cell.angle_gamma   90.00
#
_symmetry.space_group_name_H-M   'P 1'
#
loop_
_entity.id
_entity.type
_entity.pdbx_description
1 polymer ?
#
loop_
_entity_poly.entity_id
_entity_poly.type
_entity_poly.pdbx_seq_one_letter_code
_entity_poly.pdbx_strand_id
1 'polypeptide(L)'
;MEAEASYDFVANAEDELGFKKGSILKILCVEDDPNWYLAEQEGRTGLIPCNYITMRPHPWYIRHCSRMEAEERLQEVDQETAQHLQPDGAFILRQSEADGKGFSLSVKQGCEVLHFKVLQDEAGKYFFWISRFDSVNQLIDHHRKTSISRNRLLTLVDLVPSKVSLYVPVVGVSWMLMILFVFLFVYLL
;
A
#
# COMPACT_ATOMS: atom_id res chain seq x y z
N MET A 1 8.65 -5.95 2.40
CA MET A 1 7.94 -5.64 1.13
C MET A 1 8.52 -6.52 0.05
N GLU A 2 7.81 -6.77 -1.04
CA GLU A 2 8.34 -7.55 -2.16
C GLU A 2 8.70 -6.64 -3.33
N ALA A 3 9.80 -6.97 -4.00
CA ALA A 3 10.23 -6.31 -5.23
C ALA A 3 10.54 -7.36 -6.28
N GLU A 4 10.32 -6.99 -7.54
CA GLU A 4 10.68 -7.82 -8.67
C GLU A 4 11.98 -7.29 -9.30
N ALA A 5 12.93 -8.19 -9.54
CA ALA A 5 14.17 -7.83 -10.21
C ALA A 5 13.90 -7.44 -11.68
N SER A 6 14.19 -6.19 -12.05
CA SER A 6 14.09 -5.70 -13.42
C SER A 6 15.26 -6.16 -14.29
N TYR A 7 16.40 -6.47 -13.67
CA TYR A 7 17.65 -6.88 -14.33
C TYR A 7 18.35 -7.99 -13.55
N ASP A 8 19.34 -8.63 -14.18
CA ASP A 8 20.27 -9.52 -13.50
C ASP A 8 21.26 -8.69 -12.68
N PHE A 9 21.60 -9.17 -11.49
CA PHE A 9 22.64 -8.57 -10.64
C PHE A 9 23.59 -9.65 -10.15
N VAL A 10 24.88 -9.44 -10.37
CA VAL A 10 25.95 -10.31 -9.89
C VAL A 10 26.60 -9.61 -8.70
N ALA A 11 26.58 -10.28 -7.54
CA ALA A 11 27.26 -9.78 -6.35
C ALA A 11 28.77 -9.69 -6.59
N ASN A 12 29.33 -8.51 -6.32
CA ASN A 12 30.76 -8.20 -6.43
C ASN A 12 31.42 -8.17 -5.05
N ALA A 13 30.66 -7.99 -3.98
CA ALA A 13 31.11 -8.00 -2.60
C ALA A 13 30.40 -9.10 -1.77
N GLU A 14 30.98 -9.48 -0.64
CA GLU A 14 30.48 -10.57 0.20
C GLU A 14 29.15 -10.23 0.90
N ASP A 15 28.87 -8.94 1.08
CA ASP A 15 27.64 -8.41 1.66
C ASP A 15 26.53 -8.15 0.64
N GLU A 16 26.80 -8.35 -0.66
CA GLU A 16 25.82 -8.18 -1.74
C GLU A 16 25.05 -9.48 -2.04
N LEU A 17 23.77 -9.34 -2.39
CA LEU A 17 22.92 -10.47 -2.79
C LEU A 17 22.72 -10.48 -4.30
N GLY A 18 23.32 -11.45 -4.99
CA GLY A 18 23.11 -11.66 -6.42
C GLY A 18 21.74 -12.26 -6.74
N PHE A 19 21.09 -11.79 -7.80
CA PHE A 19 19.76 -12.26 -8.23
C PHE A 19 19.59 -12.22 -9.76
N LYS A 20 18.56 -12.91 -10.25
CA LYS A 20 18.21 -12.94 -11.68
C LYS A 20 16.99 -12.06 -11.96
N LYS A 21 16.92 -11.49 -13.16
CA LYS A 21 15.75 -10.78 -13.65
C LYS A 21 14.49 -11.63 -13.47
N GLY A 22 13.43 -11.02 -12.96
CA GLY A 22 12.17 -11.67 -12.61
C GLY A 22 12.13 -12.34 -11.24
N SER A 23 13.25 -12.39 -10.50
CA SER A 23 13.26 -12.91 -9.12
C SER A 23 12.43 -12.01 -8.20
N ILE A 24 11.73 -12.62 -7.26
CA ILE A 24 11.00 -11.91 -6.21
C ILE A 24 11.89 -11.82 -4.97
N LEU A 25 12.21 -10.59 -4.61
CA LEU A 25 13.12 -10.23 -3.54
C LEU A 25 12.32 -9.69 -2.37
N LYS A 26 12.59 -10.20 -1.18
CA LYS A 26 11.97 -9.71 0.05
C LYS A 26 12.84 -8.59 0.62
N ILE A 27 12.36 -7.36 0.48
CA ILE A 27 13.01 -6.16 1.02
C ILE A 27 12.80 -6.11 2.54
N LEU A 28 13.90 -6.20 3.28
CA LEU A 28 13.95 -6.20 4.74
C LEU A 28 14.08 -4.78 5.29
N CYS A 29 15.00 -3.98 4.73
CA CYS A 29 15.28 -2.63 5.19
C CYS A 29 15.69 -1.72 4.04
N VAL A 30 15.45 -0.42 4.23
CA VAL A 30 16.08 0.64 3.45
C VAL A 30 17.27 1.12 4.28
N GLU A 31 18.48 0.95 3.76
CA GLU A 31 19.70 1.38 4.44
C GLU A 31 19.86 2.91 4.41
N ASP A 32 20.85 3.42 5.14
CA ASP A 32 21.18 4.86 5.14
C ASP A 32 21.63 5.34 3.75
N ASP A 33 22.19 4.45 2.93
CA ASP A 33 22.45 4.72 1.52
C ASP A 33 21.16 4.54 0.69
N PRO A 34 20.63 5.61 0.08
CA PRO A 34 19.38 5.54 -0.70
C PRO A 34 19.48 4.64 -1.95
N ASN A 35 20.68 4.24 -2.36
CA ASN A 35 20.91 3.43 -3.55
C ASN A 35 20.89 1.92 -3.27
N TRP A 36 20.84 1.50 -2.01
CA TRP A 36 20.89 0.09 -1.62
C TRP A 36 19.77 -0.29 -0.66
N TYR A 37 19.19 -1.47 -0.87
CA TYR A 37 18.29 -2.10 0.08
C TYR A 37 18.87 -3.40 0.60
N LEU A 38 18.58 -3.71 1.86
CA LEU A 38 18.82 -5.04 2.39
C LEU A 38 17.66 -5.95 1.98
N ALA A 39 17.97 -7.03 1.26
CA ALA A 39 16.98 -7.99 0.78
C ALA A 39 17.34 -9.43 1.13
N GLU A 40 16.31 -10.27 1.14
CA GLU A 40 16.40 -11.71 1.37
C GLU A 40 15.85 -12.47 0.15
N GLN A 41 16.57 -13.50 -0.30
CA GLN A 41 16.12 -14.46 -1.29
C GLN A 41 16.57 -15.87 -0.88
N GLU A 42 15.62 -16.81 -0.79
CA GLU A 42 15.89 -18.23 -0.48
C GLU A 42 16.73 -18.42 0.81
N GLY A 43 16.49 -17.59 1.83
CA GLY A 43 17.23 -17.64 3.10
C GLY A 43 18.63 -17.01 3.08
N ARG A 44 19.06 -16.44 1.93
CA ARG A 44 20.27 -15.61 1.84
C ARG A 44 19.90 -14.15 1.91
N THR A 45 20.65 -13.38 2.69
CA THR A 45 20.45 -11.95 2.88
C THR A 45 21.65 -11.18 2.35
N GLY A 46 21.42 -10.02 1.74
CA GLY A 46 22.49 -9.11 1.33
C GLY A 46 21.96 -7.85 0.67
N LEU A 47 22.87 -6.94 0.36
CA LEU A 47 22.59 -5.65 -0.26
C LEU A 47 22.24 -5.84 -1.74
N ILE A 48 21.22 -5.12 -2.17
CA ILE A 48 20.78 -5.07 -3.57
C ILE A 48 20.61 -3.62 -4.02
N PRO A 49 20.94 -3.30 -5.29
CA PRO A 49 20.82 -1.94 -5.79
C PRO A 49 19.36 -1.59 -6.11
N CYS A 50 18.89 -0.45 -5.61
CA CYS A 50 17.50 0.01 -5.74
C CYS A 50 17.04 0.15 -7.20
N ASN A 51 17.94 0.56 -8.10
CA ASN A 51 17.64 0.75 -9.53
C ASN A 51 17.54 -0.57 -10.32
N TYR A 52 17.85 -1.71 -9.70
CA TYR A 52 17.74 -3.03 -10.34
C TYR A 52 16.42 -3.73 -10.06
N ILE A 53 15.58 -3.14 -9.21
CA ILE A 53 14.33 -3.72 -8.76
C ILE A 53 13.17 -2.75 -9.00
N THR A 54 11.99 -3.33 -9.19
CA THR A 54 10.72 -2.62 -9.16
C THR A 54 9.97 -3.09 -7.93
N MET A 55 9.77 -2.20 -6.96
CA MET A 55 8.89 -2.49 -5.82
C MET A 55 7.52 -2.90 -6.36
N ARG A 56 7.02 -4.07 -5.98
CA ARG A 56 5.69 -4.48 -6.42
C ARG A 56 4.68 -3.53 -5.79
N PRO A 57 3.90 -2.79 -6.59
CA PRO A 57 2.93 -1.87 -6.03
C PRO A 57 1.88 -2.70 -5.33
N HIS A 58 1.82 -2.56 -4.02
CA HIS A 58 0.69 -3.03 -3.24
C HIS A 58 -0.26 -1.84 -3.09
N PRO A 59 -1.48 -1.89 -3.68
CA PRO A 59 -2.44 -0.77 -3.59
C PRO A 59 -2.74 -0.36 -2.14
N TRP A 60 -2.59 -1.32 -1.22
CA TRP A 60 -2.76 -1.14 0.21
C TRP A 60 -1.53 -0.58 0.95
N TYR A 61 -0.37 -0.42 0.29
CA TYR A 61 0.82 0.20 0.89
C TYR A 61 1.05 1.61 0.33
N ILE A 62 0.99 2.61 1.23
CA ILE A 62 1.25 4.00 0.90
C ILE A 62 2.35 4.50 1.83
N ARG A 63 3.60 4.50 1.35
CA ARG A 63 4.80 4.83 2.15
C ARG A 63 4.67 6.17 2.87
N HIS A 64 4.38 7.22 2.12
CA HIS A 64 4.28 8.60 2.62
C HIS A 64 2.83 8.97 2.92
N CYS A 65 2.13 8.14 3.68
CA CYS A 65 0.78 8.43 4.16
C CYS A 65 0.82 8.78 5.64
N SER A 66 0.36 9.97 5.99
CA SER A 66 0.26 10.36 7.41
C SER A 66 -0.90 9.65 8.11
N ARG A 67 -0.94 9.67 9.45
CA ARG A 67 -2.10 9.17 10.20
C ARG A 67 -3.39 9.86 9.76
N MET A 68 -3.35 11.18 9.67
CA MET A 68 -4.48 12.02 9.31
C MET A 68 -4.94 11.73 7.87
N GLU A 69 -4.00 11.65 6.93
CA GLU A 69 -4.30 11.33 5.53
C GLU A 69 -4.88 9.92 5.38
N ALA A 70 -4.40 8.94 6.16
CA ALA A 70 -4.98 7.60 6.17
C ALA A 70 -6.43 7.63 6.70
N GLU A 71 -6.70 8.44 7.74
CA GLU A 71 -8.04 8.66 8.27
C GLU A 71 -8.96 9.27 7.21
N GLU A 72 -8.53 10.34 6.53
CA GLU A 72 -9.27 10.98 5.44
C GLU A 72 -9.62 10.01 4.31
N ARG A 73 -8.64 9.22 3.83
CA ARG A 73 -8.85 8.25 2.75
C ARG A 73 -9.79 7.11 3.15
N LEU A 74 -9.67 6.61 4.38
CA LEU A 74 -10.50 5.52 4.90
C LEU A 74 -11.92 5.97 5.31
N GLN A 75 -12.08 7.27 5.56
CA GLN A 75 -13.35 7.91 5.92
C GLN A 75 -13.98 8.64 4.73
N GLU A 76 -13.43 8.51 3.52
CA GLU A 76 -13.97 9.14 2.32
C GLU A 76 -15.46 8.82 2.18
N VAL A 77 -16.26 9.87 1.98
CA VAL A 77 -17.72 9.80 1.78
C VAL A 77 -18.00 10.01 0.30
N ASP A 78 -18.84 9.15 -0.26
CA ASP A 78 -19.39 9.33 -1.59
C ASP A 78 -20.33 10.54 -1.61
N GLN A 79 -20.05 11.50 -2.48
CA GLN A 79 -20.81 12.76 -2.57
C GLN A 79 -22.26 12.57 -3.03
N GLU A 80 -22.55 11.52 -3.80
CA GLU A 80 -23.89 11.24 -4.33
C GLU A 80 -24.75 10.51 -3.29
N THR A 81 -24.16 9.55 -2.58
CA THR A 81 -24.92 8.69 -1.64
C THR A 81 -24.81 9.13 -0.17
N ALA A 82 -23.89 10.04 0.15
CA ALA A 82 -23.53 10.45 1.51
C ALA A 82 -23.10 9.28 2.44
N GLN A 83 -22.68 8.15 1.85
CA GLN A 83 -22.19 6.98 2.58
C GLN A 83 -20.67 6.88 2.51
N HIS A 84 -20.06 6.21 3.49
CA HIS A 84 -18.64 5.90 3.45
C HIS A 84 -18.33 5.02 2.23
N LEU A 85 -17.35 5.45 1.43
CA LEU A 85 -16.91 4.75 0.23
C LEU A 85 -16.21 3.42 0.58
N GLN A 86 -15.40 3.45 1.63
CA GLN A 86 -14.61 2.30 2.06
C GLN A 86 -15.42 1.37 2.99
N PRO A 87 -15.37 0.05 2.80
CA PRO A 87 -16.02 -0.90 3.71
C PRO A 87 -15.27 -1.07 5.04
N ASP A 88 -15.94 -1.63 6.05
CA ASP A 88 -15.27 -2.09 7.28
C ASP A 88 -14.16 -3.09 6.94
N GLY A 89 -12.99 -2.91 7.55
CA GLY A 89 -11.80 -3.72 7.27
C GLY A 89 -10.91 -3.18 6.15
N ALA A 90 -11.35 -2.15 5.41
CA ALA A 90 -10.51 -1.46 4.45
C ALA A 90 -9.27 -0.89 5.16
N PHE A 91 -8.09 -1.02 4.56
CA PHE A 91 -6.86 -0.70 5.26
C PHE A 91 -5.79 -0.02 4.39
N ILE A 92 -4.90 0.69 5.08
CA ILE A 92 -3.67 1.29 4.55
C ILE A 92 -2.52 0.86 5.44
N LEU A 93 -1.50 0.23 4.85
CA LEU A 93 -0.18 0.09 5.45
C LEU A 93 0.64 1.35 5.11
N ARG A 94 1.20 1.99 6.12
CA ARG A 94 1.99 3.22 6.00
C ARG A 94 3.27 3.15 6.80
N GLN A 95 4.24 4.01 6.49
CA GLN A 95 5.42 4.18 7.35
C GLN A 95 5.00 4.74 8.71
N SER A 96 5.63 4.27 9.79
CA SER A 96 5.34 4.79 11.12
C SER A 96 5.90 6.21 11.29
N GLU A 97 5.07 7.13 11.79
CA GLU A 97 5.47 8.52 12.03
C GLU A 97 6.25 8.70 13.34
N ALA A 98 6.08 7.79 14.30
CA ALA A 98 6.59 7.97 15.67
C ALA A 98 8.11 7.79 15.78
N ASP A 99 8.68 6.90 14.97
CA ASP A 99 10.10 6.55 14.97
C ASP A 99 10.72 6.62 13.57
N GLY A 100 9.93 6.94 12.54
CA GLY A 100 10.34 6.90 11.14
C GLY A 100 10.75 5.50 10.67
N LYS A 101 10.59 4.48 11.51
CA LYS A 101 11.10 3.13 11.30
C LYS A 101 9.96 2.12 11.43
N GLY A 102 9.91 1.15 10.51
CA GLY A 102 8.83 0.16 10.49
C GLY A 102 7.49 0.71 10.00
N PHE A 103 6.40 0.01 10.34
CA PHE A 103 5.11 0.17 9.70
C PHE A 103 3.96 0.35 10.69
N SER A 104 2.94 1.07 10.25
CA SER A 104 1.65 1.17 10.92
C SER A 104 0.54 0.76 9.95
N LEU A 105 -0.45 0.03 10.43
CA LEU A 105 -1.64 -0.38 9.69
C LEU A 105 -2.84 0.41 10.18
N SER A 106 -3.43 1.20 9.31
CA SER A 106 -4.68 1.94 9.57
C SER A 106 -5.84 1.15 8.97
N VAL A 107 -6.88 0.84 9.75
CA VAL A 107 -8.00 -0.03 9.35
C VAL A 107 -9.33 0.63 9.69
N LYS A 108 -10.24 0.72 8.72
CA LYS A 108 -11.59 1.25 8.95
C LYS A 108 -12.43 0.30 9.80
N GLN A 109 -13.13 0.85 10.79
CA GLN A 109 -14.18 0.17 11.51
C GLN A 109 -15.32 1.15 11.82
N GLY A 110 -16.43 1.05 11.08
CA GLY A 110 -17.56 1.96 11.16
C GLY A 110 -17.17 3.39 10.82
N CYS A 111 -17.36 4.28 11.82
CA CYS A 111 -16.98 5.69 11.75
C CYS A 111 -15.61 5.97 12.35
N GLU A 112 -14.85 4.94 12.71
CA GLU A 112 -13.52 5.10 13.27
C GLU A 112 -12.45 4.46 12.37
N VAL A 113 -11.20 4.84 12.61
CA VAL A 113 -10.02 4.20 12.02
C VAL A 113 -9.13 3.74 13.15
N LEU A 114 -8.91 2.43 13.20
CA LEU A 114 -8.00 1.79 14.14
C LEU A 114 -6.59 1.82 13.58
N HIS A 115 -5.60 2.02 14.46
CA HIS A 115 -4.18 2.06 14.07
C HIS A 115 -3.41 0.99 14.83
N PHE A 116 -2.77 0.07 14.11
CA PHE A 116 -1.96 -1.01 14.65
C PHE A 116 -0.50 -0.80 14.28
N LYS A 117 0.40 -0.77 15.27
CA LYS A 117 1.83 -0.80 14.99
C LYS A 117 2.23 -2.21 14.58
N VAL A 118 2.90 -2.36 13.43
CA VAL A 118 3.53 -3.62 13.06
C VAL A 118 4.80 -3.75 13.88
N LEU A 119 4.85 -4.77 14.74
CA LEU A 119 6.01 -5.06 15.57
C LEU A 119 6.94 -6.05 14.87
N GLN A 120 8.21 -6.01 15.26
CA GLN A 120 9.23 -6.94 14.80
C GLN A 120 9.96 -7.52 16.02
N ASP A 121 10.22 -8.83 16.02
CA ASP A 121 10.99 -9.49 17.09
C ASP A 121 12.49 -9.52 16.77
N GLU A 122 13.30 -10.03 17.71
CA GLU A 122 14.76 -10.14 17.57
C GLU A 122 15.17 -11.03 16.38
N ALA A 123 14.30 -11.95 15.94
CA ALA A 123 14.52 -12.80 14.78
C ALA A 123 14.01 -12.16 13.47
N GLY A 124 13.58 -10.90 13.51
CA GLY A 124 13.11 -10.14 12.35
C GLY A 124 11.70 -10.48 11.90
N LYS A 125 10.92 -11.27 12.66
CA LYS A 125 9.55 -11.66 12.28
C LYS A 125 8.55 -10.55 12.59
N TYR A 126 7.58 -10.36 11.71
CA TYR A 126 6.54 -9.34 11.83
C TYR A 126 5.30 -9.88 12.54
N PHE A 127 4.66 -9.07 13.38
CA PHE A 127 3.43 -9.44 14.07
C PHE A 127 2.62 -8.23 14.58
N PHE A 128 1.31 -8.44 14.76
CA PHE A 128 0.47 -7.57 15.60
C PHE A 128 0.25 -8.16 17.00
N TRP A 129 0.18 -9.49 17.09
CA TRP A 129 -0.23 -10.22 18.28
C TRP A 129 0.70 -11.41 18.56
N ILE A 130 0.15 -12.63 18.68
CA ILE A 130 0.89 -13.86 19.01
C ILE A 130 1.44 -14.54 17.76
N SER A 131 0.80 -14.39 16.59
CA SER A 131 1.25 -14.99 15.33
C SER A 131 2.40 -14.18 14.73
N ARG A 132 3.49 -14.85 14.32
CA ARG A 132 4.69 -14.23 13.73
C ARG A 132 4.82 -14.64 12.27
N PHE A 133 5.30 -13.72 11.43
CA PHE A 133 5.36 -13.88 9.98
C PHE A 133 6.72 -13.46 9.44
N ASP A 134 7.14 -14.09 8.35
CA ASP A 134 8.44 -13.77 7.73
C ASP A 134 8.40 -12.40 7.05
N SER A 135 7.25 -11.99 6.53
CA SER A 135 7.08 -10.72 5.83
C SER A 135 5.78 -10.03 6.23
N VAL A 136 5.73 -8.71 6.05
CA VAL A 136 4.50 -7.93 6.21
C VAL A 136 3.41 -8.44 5.25
N ASN A 137 3.77 -8.88 4.05
CA ASN A 137 2.85 -9.47 3.08
C ASN A 137 2.12 -10.70 3.65
N GLN A 138 2.86 -11.66 4.21
CA GLN A 138 2.26 -12.84 4.86
C GLN A 138 1.36 -12.46 6.04
N LEU A 139 1.78 -11.47 6.83
CA LEU A 139 0.99 -10.93 7.93
C LEU A 139 -0.34 -10.34 7.44
N ILE A 140 -0.33 -9.57 6.36
CA ILE A 140 -1.54 -9.01 5.74
C ILE A 140 -2.42 -10.13 5.19
N ASP A 141 -1.86 -11.06 4.41
CA ASP A 141 -2.62 -12.17 3.81
C ASP A 141 -3.27 -13.08 4.85
N HIS A 142 -2.62 -13.26 5.99
CA HIS A 142 -3.22 -13.95 7.14
C HIS A 142 -4.45 -13.20 7.65
N HIS A 143 -4.31 -11.89 7.91
CA HIS A 143 -5.40 -11.06 8.45
C HIS A 143 -6.51 -10.70 7.44
N ARG A 144 -6.35 -11.05 6.17
CA ARG A 144 -7.48 -11.11 5.22
C ARG A 144 -8.45 -12.25 5.53
N LYS A 145 -7.97 -13.30 6.18
CA LYS A 145 -8.74 -14.51 6.50
C LYS A 145 -9.06 -14.62 8.00
N THR A 146 -8.27 -13.96 8.84
CA THR A 146 -8.43 -13.98 10.30
C THR A 146 -8.66 -12.58 10.84
N SER A 147 -9.47 -12.47 11.91
CA SER A 147 -9.75 -11.17 12.51
C SER A 147 -8.48 -10.51 13.05
N ILE A 148 -8.28 -9.23 12.72
CA ILE A 148 -7.22 -8.41 13.34
C ILE A 148 -7.65 -7.89 14.72
N SER A 149 -8.96 -7.75 14.98
CA SER A 149 -9.50 -7.29 16.26
C SER A 149 -9.96 -8.47 17.13
N ARG A 150 -9.79 -8.34 18.45
CA ARG A 150 -10.20 -9.36 19.44
C ARG A 150 -11.69 -9.28 19.80
N ASN A 151 -12.29 -8.10 19.68
CA ASN A 151 -13.63 -7.83 20.21
C ASN A 151 -14.73 -8.00 19.14
N ARG A 152 -14.37 -7.86 17.86
CA ARG A 152 -15.29 -7.97 16.73
C ARG A 152 -14.54 -8.56 15.54
N LEU A 153 -15.24 -9.36 14.74
CA LEU A 153 -14.71 -9.87 13.47
C LEU A 153 -14.39 -8.68 12.55
N LEU A 154 -13.10 -8.50 12.27
CA LEU A 154 -12.59 -7.45 11.37
C LEU A 154 -11.45 -8.04 10.55
N THR A 155 -11.73 -8.45 9.32
CA THR A 155 -10.74 -8.95 8.37
C THR A 155 -10.29 -7.84 7.43
N LEU A 156 -9.06 -7.92 6.94
CA LEU A 156 -8.50 -6.93 6.04
C LEU A 156 -9.08 -7.07 4.62
N VAL A 157 -9.49 -5.94 4.04
CA VAL A 157 -9.95 -5.86 2.65
C VAL A 157 -9.27 -4.71 1.92
N ASP A 158 -9.08 -4.83 0.61
CA ASP A 158 -8.44 -3.79 -0.18
C ASP A 158 -9.30 -2.53 -0.26
N LEU A 159 -8.63 -1.39 -0.47
CA LEU A 159 -9.30 -0.13 -0.73
C LEU A 159 -10.11 -0.20 -2.02
N VAL A 160 -11.28 0.43 -1.97
CA VAL A 160 -12.04 0.79 -3.16
C VAL A 160 -11.41 2.05 -3.76
N PRO A 161 -11.15 2.12 -5.08
CA PRO A 161 -10.61 3.33 -5.71
C PRO A 161 -11.51 4.55 -5.44
N SER A 162 -10.90 5.69 -5.11
CA SER A 162 -11.63 6.95 -4.97
C SER A 162 -12.31 7.30 -6.30
N LYS A 163 -13.57 7.72 -6.23
CA LYS A 163 -14.33 8.18 -7.40
C LYS A 163 -13.81 9.53 -7.94
N VAL A 164 -13.05 10.28 -7.13
CA VAL A 164 -12.49 11.59 -7.52
C VAL A 164 -11.45 11.45 -8.64
N SER A 165 -10.76 10.30 -8.74
CA SER A 165 -9.74 10.07 -9.79
C SER A 165 -10.32 9.88 -11.20
N LEU A 166 -11.63 9.68 -11.35
CA LEU A 166 -12.30 9.56 -12.66
C LEU A 166 -12.77 10.92 -13.22
N TYR A 167 -12.69 11.98 -12.41
CA TYR A 167 -12.96 13.37 -12.80
C TYR A 167 -11.65 14.17 -12.82
N VAL A 168 -10.71 13.77 -13.69
CA VAL A 168 -9.72 14.74 -14.17
C VAL A 168 -10.40 15.46 -15.32
N PRO A 169 -10.89 16.72 -15.19
CA PRO A 169 -11.20 17.48 -16.37
C PRO A 169 -9.89 17.61 -17.12
N VAL A 170 -9.80 16.92 -18.27
CA VAL A 170 -8.73 17.14 -19.22
C VAL A 170 -8.83 18.62 -19.56
N VAL A 171 -7.97 19.43 -18.94
CA VAL A 171 -7.80 20.85 -19.26
C VAL A 171 -7.37 20.92 -20.71
N GLY A 172 -8.33 21.00 -21.63
CA GLY A 172 -8.02 20.93 -23.06
C GLY A 172 -9.18 20.66 -24.01
N VAL A 173 -10.40 20.34 -23.55
CA VAL A 173 -11.57 20.28 -24.46
C VAL A 173 -12.62 21.26 -23.99
N SER A 174 -12.81 22.30 -24.81
CA SER A 174 -13.71 23.42 -24.57
C SER A 174 -15.14 22.94 -24.28
N TRP A 175 -15.62 23.23 -23.07
CA TRP A 175 -17.01 23.04 -22.62
C TRP A 175 -18.05 23.77 -23.49
N MET A 176 -17.62 24.60 -24.43
CA MET A 176 -18.47 25.35 -25.35
C MET A 176 -19.14 24.49 -26.42
N LEU A 177 -18.64 23.27 -26.68
CA LEU A 177 -19.24 22.36 -27.68
C LEU A 177 -20.38 21.49 -27.13
N MET A 178 -20.45 21.26 -25.81
CA MET A 178 -21.54 20.47 -25.21
C MET A 178 -22.85 21.25 -25.05
N ILE A 179 -22.80 22.58 -25.03
CA ILE A 179 -24.02 23.41 -24.92
C ILE A 179 -24.74 23.53 -26.27
N LEU A 180 -24.02 23.46 -27.40
CA LEU A 180 -24.65 23.49 -28.73
C LEU A 180 -25.45 22.23 -29.07
N PHE A 181 -25.13 21.07 -28.47
CA PHE A 181 -25.88 19.83 -28.70
C PHE A 181 -27.20 19.76 -27.90
N VAL A 182 -27.27 20.43 -26.74
CA VAL A 182 -28.51 20.49 -25.95
C VAL A 182 -29.49 21.51 -26.54
N PHE A 183 -29.01 22.59 -27.15
CA PHE A 183 -29.89 23.59 -27.77
C PHE A 183 -30.43 23.20 -29.15
N LEU A 184 -29.77 22.32 -29.91
CA LEU A 184 -30.29 21.90 -31.22
C LEU A 184 -31.46 20.89 -31.14
N PHE A 185 -31.63 20.19 -30.00
CA PHE A 185 -32.69 19.19 -29.84
C PHE A 185 -34.02 19.76 -29.31
N VAL A 186 -34.02 21.01 -28.82
CA VAL A 186 -35.24 21.69 -28.31
C VAL A 186 -35.96 22.50 -29.40
N TYR A 187 -35.33 22.75 -30.56
CA TYR A 187 -35.93 23.51 -31.66
C TYR A 187 -36.39 22.67 -32.86
N LEU A 188 -36.41 21.34 -32.75
CA LEU A 188 -36.85 20.45 -33.84
C LEU A 188 -37.87 19.39 -33.41
N LEU A 189 -38.72 19.73 -32.43
CA LEU A 189 -39.98 19.05 -32.11
C LEU A 189 -41.09 20.09 -31.92
#